data_AF-A0A6L6BW81-F1
#
_entry.id   AF-A0A6L6BW81-F1
#
_cell.length_a   1.000
_cell.length_b   1.000
_cell.length_c   1.000
_cell.angle_alpha   90.00
_cell.angle_beta   90.00
_cell.angle_gamma   90.00
#
_symmetry.space_group_name_H-M   'P 1'
#
loop_
_entity.id
_entity.type
_entity.pdbx_description
1 polymer ?
#
loop_
_entity_poly.entity_id
_entity_poly.type
_entity_poly.pdbx_seq_one_letter_code
_entity_poly.pdbx_strand_id
1 'polypeptide(L)' 'MNTTTRANNPTSSAAGSAPITVLLVEDEEAFVDALTVGLGREGFIVEVARDGAEALERFALVKPDLVLLD' A
#
# COMPACT_ATOMS: atom_id res chain seq x y z
N MET A 1 16.74 -47.69 -19.82
CA MET A 1 15.29 -47.92 -19.67
C MET A 1 14.93 -47.88 -18.20
N ASN A 2 14.40 -46.77 -17.71
CA ASN A 2 13.22 -46.72 -16.86
C ASN A 2 12.62 -45.30 -16.98
N THR A 3 11.31 -45.23 -16.99
CA THR A 3 10.46 -44.12 -17.45
C THR A 3 9.92 -43.28 -16.29
N THR A 4 9.72 -41.99 -16.56
CA THR A 4 8.70 -41.09 -15.98
C THR A 4 8.69 -40.88 -14.45
N THR A 5 9.06 -39.68 -14.03
CA THR A 5 8.40 -38.97 -12.91
C THR A 5 8.19 -37.52 -13.32
N ARG A 6 6.94 -37.09 -13.11
CA ARG A 6 6.31 -35.87 -13.62
C ARG A 6 6.83 -34.60 -12.96
N ALA A 7 6.70 -33.51 -13.72
CA ALA A 7 6.77 -32.12 -13.28
C ALA A 7 5.99 -31.86 -11.98
N ASN A 8 6.58 -31.02 -11.11
CA ASN A 8 5.93 -29.87 -10.50
C ASN A 8 6.90 -29.26 -9.49
N ASN A 9 7.53 -28.15 -9.84
CA ASN A 9 8.02 -27.23 -8.81
C ASN A 9 7.01 -26.07 -8.76
N PRO A 10 6.21 -25.95 -7.67
CA PRO A 10 5.25 -24.88 -7.55
C PRO A 10 6.01 -23.55 -7.46
N THR A 11 5.62 -22.61 -8.33
CA THR A 11 5.69 -21.16 -8.16
C THR A 11 6.82 -20.59 -7.31
N SER A 12 7.79 -20.02 -8.01
CA SER A 12 8.79 -19.08 -7.49
C SER A 12 8.18 -18.09 -6.50
N SER A 13 8.68 -18.16 -5.26
CA SER A 13 8.65 -17.18 -4.18
C SER A 13 8.10 -15.80 -4.57
N ALA A 14 6.86 -15.50 -4.15
CA ALA A 14 6.48 -14.12 -3.88
C ALA A 14 7.31 -13.70 -2.66
N ALA A 15 8.51 -13.15 -2.90
CA ALA A 15 9.25 -12.42 -1.88
C ALA A 15 8.28 -11.37 -1.31
N GLY A 16 7.85 -11.57 -0.07
CA GLY A 16 6.94 -10.67 0.64
C GLY A 16 7.58 -9.29 0.69
N SER A 17 7.20 -8.43 -0.25
CA SER A 17 7.59 -7.02 -0.24
C SER A 17 6.84 -6.40 0.93
N ALA A 18 7.55 -5.61 1.74
CA ALA A 18 6.91 -4.89 2.83
C ALA A 18 5.73 -4.07 2.27
N PRO A 19 4.60 -3.97 3.01
CA PRO A 19 3.46 -3.21 2.54
C PRO A 19 3.87 -1.74 2.32
N ILE A 20 3.48 -1.18 1.18
CA ILE A 20 3.77 0.21 0.82
C ILE A 20 2.81 1.13 1.59
N THR A 21 3.37 2.14 2.26
CA THR A 21 2.60 3.12 3.02
C THR A 21 2.39 4.40 2.21
N VAL A 22 1.14 4.80 2.03
CA VAL A 22 0.72 6.00 1.33
C VAL A 22 0.20 7.00 2.36
N LEU A 23 0.76 8.22 2.37
CA LEU A 23 0.17 9.35 3.08
C LEU A 23 -0.74 10.11 2.10
N LEU A 24 -2.04 10.04 2.33
CA LEU A 24 -3.06 10.80 1.63
C LEU A 24 -3.31 12.12 2.37
N VAL A 25 -3.19 13.25 1.67
CA VAL A 25 -3.48 14.59 2.18
C VAL A 25 -4.70 15.11 1.44
N GLU A 26 -5.85 15.14 2.12
CA GLU A 26 -7.16 15.43 1.51
C GLU A 26 -8.11 15.94 2.60
N ASP A 27 -8.78 17.08 2.37
CA ASP A 27 -9.67 17.70 3.34
C ASP A 27 -11.14 17.25 3.18
N GLU A 28 -11.54 16.75 2.01
CA GLU A 28 -12.89 16.27 1.73
C GLU A 28 -13.11 14.81 2.15
N GLU A 29 -14.00 14.59 3.13
CA GLU A 29 -14.24 13.26 3.73
C GLU A 29 -14.68 12.20 2.72
N ALA A 30 -15.49 12.59 1.75
CA ALA A 30 -15.97 11.68 0.72
C ALA A 30 -14.84 11.12 -0.15
N PHE A 31 -13.81 11.92 -0.43
CA PHE A 31 -12.64 11.48 -1.18
C PHE A 31 -11.68 10.66 -0.31
N VAL A 32 -11.47 11.05 0.94
CA VAL A 32 -10.70 10.25 1.91
C VAL A 32 -11.23 8.82 1.98
N ASP A 33 -12.54 8.65 2.16
CA ASP A 33 -13.15 7.33 2.30
C ASP A 33 -13.00 6.50 1.02
N ALA A 34 -13.30 7.11 -0.14
CA ALA A 34 -13.21 6.44 -1.43
C ALA A 34 -11.77 5.99 -1.74
N LEU A 35 -10.79 6.87 -1.52
CA LEU A 35 -9.38 6.61 -1.78
C LEU A 35 -8.79 5.60 -0.78
N THR A 36 -9.14 5.71 0.50
CA THR A 36 -8.70 4.75 1.52
C THR A 36 -9.18 3.33 1.21
N VAL A 37 -10.46 3.18 0.83
CA VAL A 37 -11.00 1.88 0.40
C VAL A 37 -10.34 1.38 -0.88
N GLY A 38 -10.17 2.24 -1.89
CA GLY A 38 -9.55 1.89 -3.16
C GLY A 38 -8.10 1.41 -2.99
N LEU A 39 -7.27 2.22 -2.32
CA LEU A 39 -5.86 1.92 -2.09
C LEU A 39 -5.67 0.73 -1.14
N GLY A 40 -6.50 0.61 -0.11
CA GLY A 40 -6.45 -0.54 0.80
C GLY A 40 -6.72 -1.87 0.09
N ARG A 41 -7.61 -1.89 -0.91
CA ARG A 41 -7.88 -3.09 -1.74
C ARG A 41 -6.69 -3.51 -2.61
N GLU A 42 -5.85 -2.56 -2.99
CA GLU A 42 -4.60 -2.82 -3.74
C GLU A 42 -3.44 -3.23 -2.81
N GLY A 43 -3.66 -3.28 -1.49
CA GLY A 43 -2.67 -3.73 -0.51
C GLY A 43 -1.79 -2.62 0.06
N PHE A 44 -2.14 -1.36 -0.17
CA PHE A 44 -1.46 -0.22 0.47
C PHE A 44 -1.92 -0.03 1.91
N ILE A 45 -1.00 0.42 2.77
CA ILE A 45 -1.34 1.01 4.06
C ILE A 45 -1.61 2.49 3.79
N VAL A 46 -2.77 2.99 4.21
CA VAL A 46 -3.15 4.39 3.99
C VAL A 46 -3.16 5.13 5.31
N GLU A 47 -2.35 6.17 5.38
CA GLU A 47 -2.35 7.17 6.44
C GLU A 47 -2.98 8.44 5.89
N VAL A 48 -3.89 9.06 6.63
CA VAL A 48 -4.65 10.23 6.17
C VAL A 48 -4.30 11.47 6.97
N ALA A 49 -3.96 12.56 6.30
CA ALA A 49 -3.93 13.90 6.87
C ALA A 49 -5.03 14.75 6.23
N ARG A 50 -5.72 15.58 7.03
CA ARG A 50 -6.81 16.45 6.59
C ARG A 50 -6.37 17.85 6.21
N ASP A 51 -5.11 18.19 6.48
CA ASP A 51 -4.48 19.44 6.09
C ASP A 51 -2.95 19.31 6.03
N GLY A 52 -2.27 20.39 5.64
CA GLY A 52 -0.82 20.42 5.51
C GLY A 52 -0.05 20.35 6.83
N ALA A 53 -0.60 20.84 7.94
CA ALA A 53 0.08 20.78 9.23
C ALA A 53 0.08 19.34 9.75
N GLU A 54 -1.08 18.69 9.71
CA GLU A 54 -1.21 17.27 10.01
C GLU A 54 -0.35 16.41 9.07
N ALA A 55 -0.29 16.75 7.78
CA ALA A 55 0.53 16.02 6.81
C ALA A 55 2.01 16.02 7.18
N LEU A 56 2.55 17.17 7.62
CA LEU A 56 3.95 17.27 8.04
C LEU A 56 4.23 16.44 9.31
N GLU A 57 3.32 16.47 10.27
CA GLU A 57 3.40 15.67 11.49
C GLU A 57 3.36 14.16 11.17
N ARG A 58 2.38 13.74 10.37
CA ARG A 58 2.20 12.36 9.92
C ARG A 58 3.41 11.88 9.13
N PHE A 59 3.90 12.67 8.17
CA PHE A 59 5.05 12.32 7.34
C PHE A 59 6.28 11.96 8.18
N ALA A 60 6.57 12.77 9.20
CA ALA A 60 7.69 12.52 10.11
C ALA A 60 7.50 11.26 10.97
N LEU A 61 6.26 10.96 11.36
CA LEU A 61 5.91 9.83 12.22
C LEU A 61 5.90 8.49 11.44
N VAL A 62 5.20 8.45 10.32
CA VAL A 62 4.88 7.21 9.60
C VAL A 62 5.89 6.87 8.50
N LYS A 63 6.68 7.86 8.06
CA LYS A 63 7.68 7.73 6.99
C LYS A 63 7.11 7.05 5.73
N PRO A 64 6.13 7.69 5.08
CA PRO A 64 5.43 7.08 3.95
C PRO A 64 6.38 6.87 2.76
N ASP A 65 6.09 5.85 1.95
CA ASP A 65 6.80 5.58 0.69
C ASP A 65 6.31 6.49 -0.45
N LEU A 66 5.06 6.94 -0.36
CA LEU A 66 4.40 7.80 -1.33
C LEU A 66 3.51 8.82 -0.60
N VAL A 67 3.47 10.04 -1.12
CA VAL A 67 2.49 11.06 -0.71
C VAL A 67 1.56 11.33 -1.87
N LEU A 68 0.26 11.31 -1.60
CA LEU A 68 -0.78 11.79 -2.50
C LEU A 68 -1.34 13.09 -1.92
N LEU A 69 -1.27 14.16 -2.70
CA LEU A 69 -1.72 15.50 -2.33
C LEU A 69 -2.76 15.95 -3.35
N ASP A 70 -3.91 16.39 -2.87
CA ASP A 70 -4.89 17.18 -3.64
C ASP A 70 -4.86 18.66 -3.21
#